data_AF-A0A7W4E6X9-F1
#
_entry.id   AF-A0A7W4E6X9-F1
#
_cell.length_a   1.000
_cell.length_b   1.000
_cell.length_c   1.000
_cell.angle_alpha   90.00
_cell.angle_beta   90.00
_cell.angle_gamma   90.00
#
_symmetry.space_group_name_H-M   'P 1'
#
loop_
_entity.id
_entity.type
_entity.pdbx_description
1 polymer ?
#
loop_
_entity_poly.entity_id
_entity_poly.type
_entity_poly.pdbx_seq_one_letter_code
_entity_poly.pdbx_strand_id
1 'polypeptide(L)'
;MATTKKKTEPKKDYVVGRGRPPLNRRFGQPEGNIPNNRGRWKPEDSISYQYHYFLSLTVKEFNQWAIDHPDDRRTMAQEVAFRRVYDARNSEKAGLYNTIEITDRTEGKAKQGIQMEVEQKTNPRPFEGLTAAEIRKALKNEQSTTRKSRSSKRA
;
A
#
# COMPACT_ATOMS: atom_id res chain seq x y z
N MET A 1 60.59 25.11 54.62
CA MET A 1 59.55 24.35 53.89
C MET A 1 58.71 25.35 53.10
N ALA A 2 58.79 25.33 51.77
CA ALA A 2 58.04 26.24 50.90
C ALA A 2 57.17 25.41 49.95
N THR A 3 55.88 25.36 50.24
CA THR A 3 54.86 24.82 49.35
C THR A 3 54.41 25.92 48.38
N THR A 4 54.81 25.83 47.12
CA THR A 4 54.33 26.74 46.07
C THR A 4 53.71 25.96 44.92
N LYS A 5 52.37 25.89 45.00
CA LYS A 5 51.33 25.56 44.02
C LYS A 5 51.81 25.26 42.59
N LYS A 6 51.58 24.02 42.13
CA LYS A 6 51.55 23.66 40.70
C LYS A 6 50.58 24.61 39.98
N LYS A 7 51.07 25.38 39.01
CA LYS A 7 50.21 26.08 38.05
C LYS A 7 49.49 25.03 37.22
N THR A 8 48.20 24.86 37.45
CA THR A 8 47.33 24.10 36.56
C THR A 8 47.15 24.93 35.30
N GLU A 9 47.69 24.48 34.17
CA GLU A 9 47.45 25.13 32.88
C GLU A 9 45.95 25.10 32.56
N PRO A 10 45.35 26.20 32.05
CA PRO A 10 43.96 26.15 31.60
C PRO A 10 43.88 25.21 30.40
N LYS A 11 43.02 24.18 30.49
CA LYS A 11 42.62 23.38 29.33
C LYS A 11 42.15 24.33 28.23
N LYS A 12 42.86 24.34 27.11
CA LYS A 12 42.52 25.17 25.95
C LYS A 12 41.26 24.59 25.30
N ASP A 13 40.09 25.05 25.74
CA ASP A 13 38.80 24.49 25.31
C ASP A 13 38.35 24.91 23.90
N TYR A 14 38.96 25.90 23.24
CA TYR A 14 38.46 26.33 21.93
C TYR A 14 39.54 26.79 20.95
N VAL A 15 39.54 26.17 19.77
CA VAL A 15 40.02 26.77 18.51
C VAL A 15 38.87 26.66 17.52
N VAL A 16 37.92 27.59 17.60
CA VAL A 16 36.97 27.81 16.50
C VAL A 16 37.69 28.62 15.42
N GLY A 17 38.10 27.93 14.37
CA GLY A 17 38.88 28.46 13.25
C GLY A 17 39.65 27.32 12.60
N ARG A 18 39.66 27.27 11.25
CA ARG A 18 40.18 26.19 10.37
C ARG A 18 39.19 25.08 9.97
N GLY A 19 37.89 25.38 9.85
CA GLY A 19 36.92 24.48 9.19
C GLY A 19 36.74 23.10 9.83
N ARG A 20 37.17 22.91 11.08
CA ARG A 20 37.03 21.64 11.82
C ARG A 20 36.07 21.84 12.99
N PRO A 21 35.07 20.97 13.16
CA PRO A 21 34.16 21.06 14.28
C PRO A 21 34.88 20.80 15.62
N PRO A 22 34.36 21.38 16.74
CA PRO A 22 34.87 21.16 18.09
C PRO A 22 35.00 19.66 18.38
N LEU A 23 36.07 19.27 19.10
CA LEU A 23 36.37 17.86 19.42
C LEU A 23 35.15 17.12 19.99
N ASN A 24 34.42 17.75 20.92
CA ASN A 24 33.25 17.18 21.59
C ASN A 24 32.01 17.04 20.68
N ARG A 25 31.99 17.73 19.53
CA ARG A 25 30.86 17.72 18.57
C ARG A 25 31.13 16.94 17.29
N ARG A 26 32.25 16.20 17.24
CA ARG A 26 32.58 15.32 16.11
C ARG A 26 31.62 14.13 16.02
N PHE A 27 31.54 13.51 14.85
CA PHE A 27 30.74 12.30 14.66
C PHE A 27 31.17 11.20 15.64
N GLY A 28 30.21 10.61 16.37
CA GLY A 28 30.47 9.59 17.38
C GLY A 28 30.81 10.09 18.79
N GLN A 29 30.77 11.40 19.06
CA GLN A 29 30.97 11.96 20.40
C GLN A 29 29.65 12.15 21.15
N PRO A 30 29.64 12.11 22.50
CA PRO A 30 28.42 12.21 23.31
C PRO A 30 27.64 13.51 23.13
N GLU A 31 28.33 14.63 22.91
CA GLU A 31 27.73 15.95 22.61
C GLU A 31 27.67 16.26 21.09
N GLY A 32 28.10 15.29 20.26
CA GLY A 32 28.03 15.37 18.80
C GLY A 32 26.69 14.89 18.25
N ASN A 33 26.62 14.68 16.93
CA ASN A 33 25.45 14.12 16.27
C ASN A 33 25.26 12.65 16.72
N ILE A 34 24.62 12.45 17.87
CA ILE A 34 24.18 11.15 18.36
C ILE A 34 23.28 10.59 17.24
N PRO A 35 23.58 9.41 16.66
CA PRO A 35 22.70 8.82 15.67
C PRO A 35 21.31 8.71 16.29
N ASN A 36 20.34 9.45 15.75
CA ASN A 36 18.96 9.38 16.22
C ASN A 36 18.42 7.98 15.89
N ASN A 37 18.60 7.03 16.80
CA ASN A 37 18.13 5.65 16.67
C ASN A 37 16.61 5.53 16.76
N ARG A 38 15.87 6.63 17.02
CA ARG A 38 14.42 6.61 17.18
C ARG A 38 13.63 6.68 15.87
N GLY A 39 14.29 6.87 14.72
CA GLY A 39 13.64 7.01 13.41
C GLY A 39 14.25 6.17 12.30
N ARG A 40 15.09 5.18 12.63
CA ARG A 40 15.58 4.23 11.63
C ARG A 40 14.47 3.27 11.25
N TRP A 41 14.37 2.99 9.95
CA TRP A 41 13.52 1.91 9.46
C TRP A 41 13.87 0.61 10.19
N LYS A 42 12.84 -0.02 10.74
CA LYS A 42 12.93 -1.32 11.38
C LYS A 42 12.38 -2.37 10.43
N PRO A 43 13.05 -3.52 10.25
CA PRO A 43 12.52 -4.59 9.42
C PRO A 43 11.16 -5.10 9.93
N GLU A 44 10.91 -5.01 11.25
CA GLU A 44 9.64 -5.38 11.86
C GLU A 44 8.47 -4.49 11.42
N ASP A 45 8.73 -3.28 10.94
CA ASP A 45 7.70 -2.38 10.40
C ASP A 45 7.39 -2.69 8.92
N SER A 46 8.06 -3.68 8.32
CA SER A 46 7.86 -4.11 6.94
C SER A 46 6.86 -5.26 6.82
N ILE A 47 5.94 -5.14 5.88
CA ILE A 47 4.91 -6.15 5.60
C ILE A 47 5.55 -7.49 5.18
N SER A 48 6.60 -7.47 4.35
CA SER A 48 7.26 -8.70 3.88
C SER A 48 7.87 -9.50 5.04
N TYR A 49 8.52 -8.81 5.99
CA TYR A 49 9.07 -9.43 7.18
C TYR A 49 7.96 -10.06 8.03
N GLN A 50 6.85 -9.34 8.23
CA GLN A 50 5.72 -9.84 9.01
C GLN A 50 5.04 -11.05 8.36
N TYR A 51 4.96 -11.11 7.03
CA TYR A 51 4.48 -12.33 6.36
C TYR A 51 5.37 -13.53 6.63
N HIS A 52 6.69 -13.39 6.46
CA HIS A 52 7.61 -14.48 6.75
C HIS A 52 7.52 -14.93 8.21
N TYR A 53 7.41 -13.96 9.14
CA TYR A 53 7.20 -14.24 10.55
C TYR A 53 5.93 -15.05 10.79
N PHE A 54 4.75 -14.57 10.36
CA PHE A 54 3.48 -15.26 10.60
C PHE A 54 3.37 -16.63 9.93
N LEU A 55 3.97 -16.81 8.75
CA LEU A 55 3.99 -18.11 8.06
C LEU A 55 4.90 -19.13 8.76
N SER A 56 5.84 -18.69 9.58
CA SER A 56 6.71 -19.57 10.37
C SER A 56 6.10 -20.00 11.71
N LEU A 57 5.06 -19.31 12.18
CA LEU A 57 4.39 -19.63 13.44
C LEU A 57 3.50 -20.86 13.29
N THR A 58 3.33 -21.60 14.37
CA THR A 58 2.25 -22.58 14.46
C THR A 58 0.90 -21.88 14.54
N VAL A 59 -0.19 -22.58 14.18
CA VAL A 59 -1.55 -22.03 14.26
C VAL A 59 -1.90 -21.56 15.68
N LYS A 60 -1.41 -22.25 16.72
CA LYS A 60 -1.64 -21.87 18.12
C LYS A 60 -0.95 -20.54 18.44
N GLU A 61 0.32 -20.41 18.08
CA GLU A 61 1.10 -19.18 18.30
C GLU A 61 0.53 -18.01 17.51
N PHE A 62 0.09 -18.25 16.28
CA PHE A 62 -0.55 -17.23 15.45
C PHE A 62 -1.82 -16.66 16.11
N ASN A 63 -2.69 -17.52 16.65
CA ASN A 63 -3.90 -17.05 17.34
C ASN A 63 -3.56 -16.32 18.65
N GLN A 64 -2.50 -16.74 19.35
CA GLN A 64 -2.04 -16.10 20.58
C GLN A 64 -1.44 -14.71 20.30
N TRP A 65 -0.78 -14.53 19.15
CA TRP A 65 -0.10 -13.29 18.79
C TRP A 65 -1.03 -12.06 18.86
N ALA A 66 -2.28 -12.17 18.41
CA ALA A 66 -3.24 -11.07 18.42
C ALA A 66 -3.70 -10.68 19.85
N ILE A 67 -3.59 -11.60 20.81
CA ILE A 67 -3.86 -11.34 22.22
C ILE A 67 -2.67 -10.59 22.84
N ASP A 68 -1.46 -11.03 22.50
CA ASP A 68 -0.22 -10.45 23.02
C ASP A 68 0.09 -9.07 22.42
N HIS A 69 -0.42 -8.80 21.21
CA HIS A 69 -0.24 -7.57 20.44
C HIS A 69 -1.59 -6.89 20.14
N PRO A 70 -2.16 -6.18 21.14
CA PRO A 70 -3.40 -5.43 20.95
C PRO A 70 -3.25 -4.25 19.97
N ASP A 71 -4.39 -3.74 19.49
CA ASP A 71 -4.51 -2.70 18.46
C ASP A 71 -3.72 -1.42 18.77
N ASP A 72 -3.56 -1.07 20.04
CA ASP A 72 -2.83 0.11 20.50
C ASP A 72 -1.30 -0.04 20.44
N ARG A 73 -0.81 -1.27 20.26
CA ARG A 73 0.64 -1.59 20.27
C ARG A 73 1.17 -2.08 18.94
N ARG A 74 0.31 -2.65 18.09
CA ARG A 74 0.74 -3.15 16.78
C ARG A 74 0.74 -2.06 15.72
N THR A 75 1.67 -2.16 14.78
CA THR A 75 1.73 -1.26 13.63
C THR A 75 0.71 -1.68 12.57
N MET A 76 0.34 -0.75 11.68
CA MET A 76 -0.56 -1.08 10.56
C MET A 76 0.02 -2.16 9.64
N ALA A 77 1.35 -2.24 9.51
CA ALA A 77 1.99 -3.30 8.73
C ALA A 77 1.74 -4.68 9.36
N GLN A 78 1.88 -4.78 10.68
CA GLN A 78 1.58 -6.00 11.44
C GLN A 78 0.10 -6.37 11.35
N GLU A 79 -0.80 -5.39 11.48
CA GLU A 79 -2.24 -5.61 11.37
C GLU A 79 -2.65 -6.15 9.99
N VAL A 80 -2.15 -5.52 8.92
CA VAL A 80 -2.44 -5.94 7.54
C VAL A 80 -1.94 -7.36 7.29
N ALA A 81 -0.73 -7.68 7.72
CA ALA A 81 -0.16 -9.01 7.54
C ALA A 81 -0.92 -10.08 8.37
N PHE A 82 -1.28 -9.77 9.62
CA PHE A 82 -2.05 -10.67 10.47
C PHE A 82 -3.43 -10.97 9.87
N ARG A 83 -4.20 -9.93 9.54
CA ARG A 83 -5.54 -10.09 8.94
C ARG A 83 -5.49 -10.91 7.68
N ARG A 84 -4.46 -10.72 6.86
CA ARG A 84 -4.29 -11.44 5.62
C ARG A 84 -4.02 -12.93 5.81
N VAL A 85 -3.13 -13.29 6.72
CA VAL A 85 -2.86 -14.69 7.03
C VAL A 85 -4.10 -15.34 7.67
N TYR A 86 -4.81 -14.59 8.53
CA TYR A 86 -6.07 -15.02 9.12
C TYR A 86 -7.16 -15.26 8.05
N ASP A 87 -7.33 -14.32 7.11
CA ASP A 87 -8.27 -14.43 6.02
C ASP A 87 -7.86 -15.58 5.10
N ALA A 88 -6.59 -15.72 4.71
CA ALA A 88 -6.13 -16.81 3.87
C ALA A 88 -6.41 -18.20 4.47
N ARG A 89 -6.40 -18.30 5.81
CA ARG A 89 -6.78 -19.52 6.54
C ARG A 89 -8.29 -19.78 6.52
N ASN A 90 -9.10 -18.74 6.63
CA ASN A 90 -10.55 -18.84 6.88
C ASN A 90 -11.42 -18.62 5.63
N SER A 91 -10.87 -18.04 4.58
CA SER A 91 -11.64 -17.60 3.41
C SER A 91 -11.77 -18.72 2.36
N GLU A 92 -13.01 -18.91 1.91
CA GLU A 92 -13.28 -19.48 0.59
C GLU A 92 -12.62 -18.61 -0.50
N LYS A 93 -12.24 -19.26 -1.61
CA LYS A 93 -11.58 -18.80 -2.86
C LYS A 93 -11.30 -17.30 -3.05
N ALA A 94 -12.22 -16.38 -2.73
CA ALA A 94 -12.07 -14.94 -2.86
C ALA A 94 -10.88 -14.34 -2.07
N GLY A 95 -10.64 -14.78 -0.82
CA GLY A 95 -9.51 -14.25 -0.03
C GLY A 95 -8.15 -14.77 -0.51
N LEU A 96 -8.12 -15.97 -1.09
CA LEU A 96 -6.93 -16.52 -1.74
C LEU A 96 -6.53 -15.69 -2.98
N TYR A 97 -7.49 -15.28 -3.82
CA TYR A 97 -7.19 -14.44 -5.00
C TYR A 97 -6.61 -13.08 -4.64
N ASN A 98 -7.17 -12.41 -3.63
CA ASN A 98 -6.62 -11.16 -3.12
C ASN A 98 -5.21 -11.37 -2.54
N THR A 99 -5.01 -12.50 -1.86
CA THR A 99 -3.72 -12.88 -1.29
C THR A 99 -2.65 -13.04 -2.38
N ILE A 100 -2.98 -13.75 -3.46
CA ILE A 100 -2.10 -13.95 -4.62
C ILE A 100 -1.77 -12.63 -5.33
N GLU A 101 -2.77 -11.77 -5.57
CA GLU A 101 -2.56 -10.55 -6.35
C GLU A 101 -1.53 -9.63 -5.69
N ILE A 102 -1.64 -9.39 -4.38
CA ILE A 102 -0.72 -8.44 -3.73
C ILE A 102 0.64 -9.08 -3.49
N THR A 103 0.74 -10.38 -3.17
CA THR A 103 2.06 -11.04 -3.10
C THR A 103 2.78 -11.00 -4.44
N ASP A 104 2.08 -11.28 -5.54
CA ASP A 104 2.66 -11.23 -6.88
C ASP A 104 3.13 -9.79 -7.22
N ARG A 105 2.40 -8.76 -6.76
CA ARG A 105 2.78 -7.34 -6.94
C ARG A 105 3.89 -6.86 -6.01
N THR A 106 3.98 -7.37 -4.78
CA THR A 106 4.98 -6.93 -3.79
C THR A 106 6.31 -7.69 -3.92
N GLU A 107 6.26 -8.95 -4.30
CA GLU A 107 7.45 -9.80 -4.46
C GLU A 107 8.04 -9.74 -5.88
N GLY A 108 7.45 -8.94 -6.76
CA GLY A 108 8.01 -8.63 -8.08
C GLY A 108 7.85 -9.75 -9.10
N LYS A 109 6.81 -10.58 -8.97
CA LYS A 109 6.53 -11.63 -9.95
C LYS A 109 6.21 -10.99 -11.30
N ALA A 110 6.79 -11.55 -12.37
CA ALA A 110 6.58 -11.05 -13.72
C ALA A 110 5.08 -11.09 -14.05
N LYS A 111 4.52 -9.96 -14.50
CA LYS A 111 3.11 -9.86 -14.90
C LYS A 111 2.78 -10.98 -15.89
N GLN A 112 1.78 -11.80 -15.56
CA GLN A 112 1.28 -12.81 -16.48
C GLN A 112 0.75 -12.08 -17.73
N GLY A 113 1.29 -12.44 -18.90
CA GLY A 113 0.81 -11.89 -20.17
C GLY A 113 -0.63 -12.32 -20.39
N ILE A 114 -1.57 -11.39 -20.31
CA ILE A 114 -2.98 -11.66 -20.61
C ILE A 114 -3.06 -11.86 -22.13
N GLN A 115 -3.19 -13.11 -22.57
CA GLN A 115 -3.61 -13.40 -23.94
C GLN A 115 -5.09 -13.04 -24.04
N MET A 116 -5.40 -11.83 -24.51
CA MET A 116 -6.76 -11.48 -24.90
C MET A 116 -7.05 -12.15 -26.25
N GLU A 117 -7.60 -13.36 -26.23
CA GLU A 117 -8.36 -13.83 -27.38
C GLU A 117 -9.62 -12.98 -27.50
N VAL A 118 -9.57 -12.00 -28.40
CA VAL A 118 -10.77 -11.29 -28.84
C VAL A 118 -11.54 -12.27 -29.71
N GLU A 119 -12.42 -13.07 -29.10
CA GLU A 119 -13.53 -13.65 -29.84
C GLU A 119 -14.34 -12.47 -30.39
N GLN A 120 -14.10 -12.13 -31.67
CA GLN A 120 -14.98 -11.27 -32.43
C GLN A 120 -16.30 -12.03 -32.58
N LYS A 121 -17.14 -11.99 -31.55
CA LYS A 121 -18.57 -12.13 -31.76
C LYS A 121 -18.94 -10.97 -32.65
N THR A 122 -19.05 -11.26 -33.94
CA THR A 122 -19.65 -10.40 -34.94
C THR A 122 -21.07 -10.14 -34.47
N ASN A 123 -21.26 -9.17 -33.58
CA ASN A 123 -22.57 -8.61 -33.30
C ASN A 123 -23.02 -8.06 -34.65
N PRO A 124 -24.01 -8.68 -35.33
CA PRO A 124 -24.46 -8.15 -36.61
C PRO A 124 -24.91 -6.72 -36.33
N ARG A 125 -24.33 -5.77 -37.08
CA ARG A 125 -24.70 -4.37 -36.96
C ARG A 125 -26.22 -4.30 -37.11
N PRO A 126 -26.97 -3.73 -36.16
CA PRO A 126 -28.44 -3.83 -36.13
C PRO A 126 -29.14 -3.14 -37.31
N PHE A 127 -28.38 -2.53 -38.22
CA PHE A 127 -28.86 -1.76 -39.36
C PHE A 127 -28.30 -2.25 -40.71
N GLU A 128 -27.44 -3.27 -40.74
CA GLU A 128 -27.02 -3.88 -42.01
C GLU A 128 -28.13 -4.80 -42.52
N GLY A 129 -29.00 -4.24 -43.36
CA GLY A 129 -30.08 -4.98 -44.02
C GLY A 129 -31.39 -4.21 -44.20
N LEU A 130 -31.59 -3.08 -43.51
CA LEU A 130 -32.81 -2.29 -43.69
C LEU A 130 -32.72 -1.40 -44.93
N THR A 131 -33.70 -1.55 -45.82
CA THR A 131 -33.86 -0.64 -46.95
C THR A 131 -34.35 0.73 -46.46
N ALA A 132 -34.00 1.81 -47.18
CA ALA A 132 -34.40 3.17 -46.80
C ALA A 132 -35.93 3.34 -46.61
N ALA A 133 -36.73 2.49 -47.25
CA ALA A 133 -38.19 2.46 -47.12
C ALA A 133 -38.66 1.94 -45.75
N GLU A 134 -38.01 0.90 -45.22
CA GLU A 134 -38.34 0.30 -43.92
C GLU A 134 -37.98 1.22 -42.76
N ILE A 135 -36.85 1.92 -42.86
CA ILE A 135 -36.44 2.94 -41.89
C ILE A 135 -37.49 4.07 -41.85
N ARG A 136 -37.97 4.53 -43.01
CA ARG A 136 -39.02 5.57 -43.08
C ARG A 136 -40.35 5.10 -42.51
N LYS A 137 -40.70 3.82 -42.66
CA LYS A 137 -41.93 3.23 -42.10
C LYS A 137 -41.84 3.14 -40.58
N ALA A 138 -40.70 2.72 -40.03
CA ALA A 138 -40.45 2.70 -38.59
C ALA A 138 -40.54 4.12 -37.99
N LEU A 139 -39.93 5.11 -38.65
CA LEU A 139 -39.96 6.51 -38.19
C LEU A 139 -41.39 7.10 -38.17
N LYS A 140 -42.22 6.78 -39.16
CA LYS A 140 -43.63 7.22 -39.20
C LYS A 140 -44.46 6.59 -38.09
N ASN A 141 -44.19 5.33 -37.74
CA ASN A 141 -44.89 4.65 -36.65
C ASN A 141 -44.57 5.30 -35.29
N GLU A 142 -43.32 5.66 -35.03
CA GLU A 142 -42.91 6.37 -33.80
C GLU A 142 -43.51 7.79 -33.70
N GLN A 143 -43.64 8.50 -34.82
CA GLN A 143 -44.31 9.81 -34.84
C GLN A 143 -45.83 9.71 -34.60
N SER A 144 -46.44 8.57 -34.93
CA SER A 144 -47.87 8.33 -34.69
C SER A 144 -48.18 8.01 -33.22
N THR A 145 -47.31 7.25 -32.55
CA THR A 145 -47.46 6.88 -31.13
C THR A 145 -47.23 8.06 -30.20
N THR A 146 -46.26 8.92 -30.53
CA THR A 146 -45.98 10.16 -29.78
C THR A 146 -47.05 11.25 -29.94
N ARG A 147 -47.80 11.27 -31.04
CA ARG A 147 -48.95 12.18 -31.23
C ARG A 147 -50.19 11.74 -30.45
N LYS A 148 -50.48 10.42 -30.38
CA LYS A 148 -51.62 9.88 -29.60
C LYS A 148 -51.46 10.12 -28.10
N SER A 149 -50.26 9.97 -27.56
CA SER A 149 -50.01 10.17 -26.11
C SER A 149 -50.17 11.62 -25.67
N ARG A 150 -49.82 12.59 -26.53
CA ARG A 150 -49.99 14.04 -26.26
C ARG A 150 -51.45 14.51 -26.30
N SER A 151 -52.31 13.85 -27.08
CA SER A 151 -53.75 14.16 -27.14
C SER A 151 -54.51 13.68 -25.90
N SER A 152 -54.15 12.53 -25.32
CA SER A 152 -54.84 12.00 -24.12
C SER A 152 -54.52 12.76 -22.82
N LYS A 153 -53.47 13.60 -22.82
CA LYS A 153 -52.99 14.34 -21.63
C LYS A 153 -53.57 15.75 -21.50
N ARG A 154 -54.52 16.12 -22.37
CA ARG A 154 -55.19 17.44 -22.42
C ARG A 154 -56.72 17.35 -22.34
N ALA A 155 -57.27 16.20 -21.96
CA ALA A 155 -58.69 16.03 -21.63
C ALA A 155 -58.87 16.01 -20.11
#